data_AF-A0A6P0HJL4-F1
#
_entry.id   AF-A0A6P0HJL4-F1
#
_cell.length_a   1.000
_cell.length_b   1.000
_cell.length_c   1.000
_cell.angle_alpha   90.00
_cell.angle_beta   90.00
_cell.angle_gamma   90.00
#
_symmetry.space_group_name_H-M   'P 1'
#
loop_
_entity.id
_entity.type
_entity.pdbx_description
1 polymer ?
#
loop_
_entity_poly.entity_id
_entity_poly.type
_entity_poly.pdbx_seq_one_letter_code
_entity_poly.pdbx_strand_id
1 'polypeptide(L)'
;MLPATTRRAVVRSAAWSVPAIAVASAAPALAASNAGTATVVSARASTTSRTGSVLLTLVPAPTSTPSPAVTYSDSGATTTSFTLVSSGAGEATYRLDFTTGNPTPATITVAVGIAGYTPASTTITASTPGTVDPTFANPALVSSGRTIALQADGKIVVAGAFTAAGGATMSRAARFHADGTRDPGFGNPGISSNVNSVAVQPDGKVVVGGGFTSVGGVNRGNLARINADGTLDAGFANPAVGDNVRAVAVQTDGRVLAAGFFTTVAGGVSRRRLARFNSDGTVDGAFADPGLDALARAVVVQPDGKILVGGQFRTAGGRAMTGVARFNSDGSIDTGFANPALNTGADVYTLAVQPDGKIVVAGLGIAAAGATTTSNLFRLNADGTLDTSFAHPGSNRTLWGVTVQPDGKILVAGDFTTIGPAATPRRNLARFLPDGSVDLDFADPQLNSLAYATVVQPDGRIVVCGQFSSVGSPAVGRNGLARLQG
;
A
#
# COMPACT_ATOMS: atom_id res chain seq x y z
N MET A 1 41.08 -12.61 44.26
CA MET A 1 39.91 -11.94 44.86
C MET A 1 39.73 -10.59 44.17
N LEU A 2 38.89 -10.56 43.12
CA LEU A 2 38.26 -9.40 42.46
C LEU A 2 36.98 -9.96 41.79
N PRO A 3 35.81 -9.32 41.89
CA PRO A 3 34.54 -9.96 41.60
C PRO A 3 34.16 -9.92 40.11
N ALA A 4 33.53 -11.00 39.64
CA ALA A 4 32.97 -11.12 38.30
C ALA A 4 31.73 -10.21 38.13
N THR A 5 31.82 -9.23 37.24
CA THR A 5 30.67 -8.41 36.81
C THR A 5 29.78 -9.20 35.86
N THR A 6 28.62 -9.63 36.33
CA THR A 6 27.54 -10.18 35.50
C THR A 6 26.81 -9.02 34.81
N ARG A 7 26.88 -8.93 33.47
CA ARG A 7 26.05 -8.01 32.69
C ARG A 7 24.64 -8.60 32.58
N ARG A 8 23.67 -8.01 33.29
CA ARG A 8 22.23 -8.23 33.04
C ARG A 8 21.87 -7.64 31.68
N ALA A 9 21.52 -8.49 30.72
CA ALA A 9 20.81 -8.07 29.52
C ALA A 9 19.40 -7.64 29.93
N VAL A 10 19.11 -6.34 29.85
CA VAL A 10 17.74 -5.84 29.92
C VAL A 10 17.11 -6.10 28.55
N VAL A 11 16.33 -7.16 28.44
CA VAL A 11 15.43 -7.36 27.30
C VAL A 11 14.32 -6.33 27.44
N ARG A 12 14.43 -5.20 26.73
CA ARG A 12 13.31 -4.27 26.59
C ARG A 12 12.29 -4.93 25.66
N SER A 13 11.13 -5.27 26.20
CA SER A 13 9.96 -5.73 25.44
C SER A 13 9.60 -4.65 24.42
N ALA A 14 9.77 -4.96 23.13
CA ALA A 14 9.14 -4.18 22.07
C ALA A 14 7.63 -4.28 22.27
N ALA A 15 6.94 -3.14 22.28
CA ALA A 15 5.48 -3.09 22.23
C ALA A 15 5.05 -3.47 20.82
N TRP A 16 4.24 -4.52 20.68
CA TRP A 16 3.71 -4.95 19.39
C TRP A 16 2.41 -4.17 19.13
N SER A 17 2.42 -3.30 18.12
CA SER A 17 1.20 -2.70 17.57
C SER A 17 0.54 -3.69 16.61
N VAL A 18 -0.69 -4.10 16.91
CA VAL A 18 -1.48 -5.02 16.09
C VAL A 18 -2.31 -4.22 15.08
N PRO A 19 -2.21 -4.45 13.75
CA PRO A 19 -3.15 -3.89 12.81
C PRO A 19 -4.52 -4.56 12.95
N ALA A 20 -5.58 -3.75 12.86
CA ALA A 20 -6.98 -4.19 12.93
C ALA A 20 -7.36 -5.02 11.69
N ILE A 21 -8.01 -6.17 11.88
CA ILE A 21 -8.37 -7.12 10.80
C ILE A 21 -9.89 -7.18 10.63
N ALA A 22 -10.35 -7.13 9.37
CA ALA A 22 -11.74 -7.30 8.98
C ALA A 22 -12.10 -8.79 8.72
N VAL A 23 -13.34 -9.17 9.02
CA VAL A 23 -13.91 -10.51 8.77
C VAL A 23 -15.00 -10.44 7.70
N ALA A 24 -15.03 -11.45 6.83
CA ALA A 24 -16.12 -11.70 5.90
C ALA A 24 -17.40 -12.11 6.67
N SER A 25 -18.54 -11.54 6.28
CA SER A 25 -19.85 -11.57 6.95
C SER A 25 -20.27 -12.90 7.62
N ALA A 26 -20.90 -12.79 8.79
CA ALA A 26 -21.59 -13.89 9.46
C ALA A 26 -22.88 -14.31 8.72
N ALA A 27 -23.15 -15.62 8.69
CA ALA A 27 -24.45 -16.18 8.32
C ALA A 27 -25.54 -15.78 9.35
N PRO A 28 -26.84 -15.74 8.99
CA PRO A 28 -27.88 -15.20 9.86
C PRO A 28 -28.12 -16.12 11.06
N ALA A 29 -28.05 -15.55 12.27
CA ALA A 29 -28.42 -16.24 13.50
C ALA A 29 -29.95 -16.33 13.62
N LEU A 30 -30.50 -17.54 13.59
CA LEU A 30 -31.82 -17.83 14.17
C LEU A 30 -31.63 -17.94 15.69
N ALA A 31 -32.05 -16.92 16.43
CA ALA A 31 -32.07 -16.97 17.90
C ALA A 31 -33.41 -17.50 18.40
N ALA A 32 -33.38 -18.69 18.99
CA ALA A 32 -34.40 -19.16 19.93
C ALA A 32 -33.68 -19.82 21.12
N SER A 33 -33.18 -19.01 22.04
CA SER A 33 -32.97 -19.30 23.48
C SER A 33 -32.22 -18.13 24.11
N ASN A 34 -32.38 -17.91 25.42
CA ASN A 34 -31.74 -16.85 26.21
C ASN A 34 -30.20 -16.97 26.34
N ALA A 35 -29.51 -17.55 25.36
CA ALA A 35 -28.06 -17.68 25.31
C ALA A 35 -27.45 -16.47 24.58
N GLY A 36 -26.33 -15.93 25.11
CA GLY A 36 -25.56 -14.92 24.39
C GLY A 36 -24.90 -15.50 23.13
N THR A 37 -24.40 -14.65 22.24
CA THR A 37 -23.68 -15.06 21.02
C THR A 37 -22.18 -14.81 21.14
N ALA A 38 -21.37 -15.82 20.81
CA ALA A 38 -19.95 -15.65 20.54
C ALA A 38 -19.71 -15.45 19.04
N THR A 39 -18.81 -14.54 18.67
CA THR A 39 -18.47 -14.23 17.27
C THR A 39 -16.96 -14.15 17.10
N VAL A 40 -16.42 -14.74 16.03
CA VAL A 40 -15.02 -14.60 15.67
C VAL A 40 -14.83 -13.25 14.97
N VAL A 41 -13.97 -12.41 15.51
CA VAL A 41 -13.69 -11.06 15.03
C VAL A 41 -12.49 -11.03 14.10
N SER A 42 -11.50 -11.89 14.33
CA SER A 42 -10.38 -12.09 13.40
C SER A 42 -9.64 -13.37 13.73
N ALA A 43 -8.97 -13.96 12.73
CA ALA A 43 -8.05 -15.05 12.93
C ALA A 43 -6.88 -14.96 11.95
N ARG A 44 -5.67 -15.26 12.43
CA ARG A 44 -4.46 -15.30 11.59
C ARG A 44 -3.52 -16.40 12.05
N ALA A 45 -2.79 -17.00 11.13
CA ALA A 45 -1.73 -17.95 11.41
C ALA A 45 -0.63 -17.81 10.36
N SER A 46 0.63 -17.82 10.81
CA SER A 46 1.80 -17.79 9.96
C SER A 46 2.55 -19.11 10.09
N THR A 47 2.83 -19.73 8.94
CA THR A 47 3.69 -20.93 8.87
C THR A 47 5.13 -20.58 9.24
N THR A 48 5.58 -19.36 8.96
CA THR A 48 6.95 -18.91 9.18
C THR A 48 7.23 -18.58 10.64
N SER A 49 6.37 -17.76 11.27
CA SER A 49 6.50 -17.45 12.71
C SER A 49 5.94 -18.54 13.61
N ARG A 50 5.33 -19.58 13.02
CA ARG A 50 4.69 -20.72 13.69
C ARG A 50 3.67 -20.31 14.73
N THR A 51 3.08 -19.12 14.60
CA THR A 51 2.19 -18.52 15.59
C THR A 51 0.92 -18.02 14.92
N GLY A 52 -0.15 -17.98 15.70
CA GLY A 52 -1.42 -17.43 15.26
C GLY A 52 -2.27 -16.95 16.43
N SER A 53 -3.34 -16.24 16.09
CA SER A 53 -4.27 -15.73 17.10
C SER A 53 -5.69 -15.66 16.58
N VAL A 54 -6.66 -15.95 17.45
CA VAL A 54 -8.09 -15.72 17.21
C VAL A 54 -8.59 -14.66 18.18
N LEU A 55 -9.34 -13.69 17.68
CA LEU A 55 -10.07 -12.73 18.48
C LEU A 55 -11.55 -13.08 18.46
N LEU A 56 -12.19 -13.14 19.62
CA LEU A 56 -13.62 -13.44 19.79
C LEU A 56 -14.31 -12.30 20.51
N THR A 57 -15.57 -12.01 20.17
CA THR A 57 -16.44 -11.10 20.90
C THR A 57 -17.72 -11.81 21.35
N LEU A 58 -18.14 -11.56 22.59
CA LEU A 58 -19.31 -12.10 23.26
C LEU A 58 -20.36 -11.00 23.42
N VAL A 59 -21.61 -11.30 23.06
CA VAL A 59 -22.73 -10.37 23.20
C VAL A 59 -23.92 -11.08 23.86
N PRO A 60 -24.41 -10.61 25.03
CA PRO A 60 -23.89 -9.50 25.84
C PRO A 60 -22.51 -9.82 26.46
N ALA A 61 -21.86 -8.84 27.08
CA ALA A 61 -20.62 -9.08 27.81
C ALA A 61 -20.87 -9.97 29.05
N PRO A 62 -19.97 -10.91 29.38
CA PRO A 62 -20.15 -11.77 30.55
C PRO A 62 -19.94 -10.99 31.85
N THR A 63 -20.72 -11.32 32.87
CA THR A 63 -20.66 -10.66 34.20
C THR A 63 -19.50 -11.15 35.07
N SER A 64 -18.78 -12.18 34.64
CA SER A 64 -17.59 -12.75 35.28
C SER A 64 -16.63 -13.26 34.22
N THR A 65 -15.32 -13.37 34.52
CA THR A 65 -14.34 -13.97 33.61
C THR A 65 -14.74 -15.43 33.34
N PRO A 66 -15.21 -15.78 32.13
CA PRO A 66 -15.61 -17.15 31.83
C PRO A 66 -14.37 -18.05 31.74
N SER A 67 -14.56 -19.35 31.97
CA SER A 67 -13.55 -20.37 31.70
C SER A 67 -13.87 -21.01 30.34
N PRO A 68 -13.42 -20.43 29.21
CA PRO A 68 -13.77 -20.96 27.90
C PRO A 68 -13.21 -22.36 27.71
N ALA A 69 -14.06 -23.27 27.22
CA ALA A 69 -13.61 -24.54 26.68
C ALA A 69 -13.19 -24.31 25.23
N VAL A 70 -11.89 -24.36 24.97
CA VAL A 70 -11.35 -24.30 23.62
C VAL A 70 -11.14 -25.72 23.13
N THR A 71 -11.86 -26.10 22.09
CA THR A 71 -11.56 -27.32 21.33
C THR A 71 -11.00 -26.93 19.98
N TYR A 72 -10.08 -27.74 19.47
CA TYR A 72 -9.49 -27.50 18.18
C TYR A 72 -9.23 -28.82 17.47
N SER A 73 -9.26 -28.77 16.14
CA SER A 73 -8.83 -29.86 15.28
C SER A 73 -7.85 -29.30 14.26
N ASP A 74 -6.69 -29.95 14.14
CA ASP A 74 -5.70 -29.65 13.12
C ASP A 74 -5.76 -30.68 11.98
N SER A 75 -5.50 -30.22 10.76
CA SER A 75 -5.36 -31.09 9.58
C SER A 75 -3.89 -31.19 9.11
N GLY A 76 -2.95 -31.43 10.02
CA GLY A 76 -1.52 -31.58 9.75
C GLY A 76 -0.56 -30.67 10.54
N ALA A 77 -1.00 -29.92 11.56
CA ALA A 77 -0.13 -29.13 12.45
C ALA A 77 -0.32 -29.45 13.93
N THR A 78 0.69 -30.05 14.54
CA THR A 78 0.77 -30.21 16.00
C THR A 78 0.67 -28.85 16.70
N THR A 79 -0.50 -28.52 17.22
CA THR A 79 -0.71 -27.29 17.98
C THR A 79 -0.19 -27.51 19.40
N THR A 80 0.78 -26.70 19.84
CA THR A 80 1.57 -26.99 21.05
C THR A 80 1.11 -26.22 22.29
N SER A 81 0.33 -25.16 22.15
CA SER A 81 -0.23 -24.41 23.29
C SER A 81 -1.36 -23.48 22.85
N PHE A 82 -2.26 -23.19 23.80
CA PHE A 82 -3.26 -22.13 23.72
C PHE A 82 -3.16 -21.25 24.96
N THR A 83 -3.07 -19.94 24.76
CA THR A 83 -3.16 -18.97 25.85
C THR A 83 -4.36 -18.08 25.63
N LEU A 84 -5.30 -18.11 26.57
CA LEU A 84 -6.38 -17.14 26.62
C LEU A 84 -5.86 -15.87 27.31
N VAL A 85 -5.88 -14.76 26.59
CA VAL A 85 -5.59 -13.45 27.15
C VAL A 85 -6.94 -12.75 27.36
N SER A 86 -7.41 -12.72 28.62
CA SER A 86 -8.54 -11.87 29.02
C SER A 86 -8.02 -10.47 29.37
N SER A 87 -8.70 -9.43 28.92
CA SER A 87 -8.34 -8.04 29.22
C SER A 87 -8.97 -7.49 30.51
N GLY A 88 -9.83 -8.26 31.17
CA GLY A 88 -10.35 -7.93 32.51
C GLY A 88 -11.73 -8.53 32.75
N ALA A 89 -12.23 -8.42 33.99
CA ALA A 89 -13.60 -8.79 34.31
C ALA A 89 -14.58 -7.82 33.61
N GLY A 90 -15.57 -8.35 32.89
CA GLY A 90 -16.60 -7.55 32.20
C GLY A 90 -16.30 -7.22 30.73
N GLU A 91 -15.19 -7.71 30.17
CA GLU A 91 -14.89 -7.48 28.76
C GLU A 91 -15.58 -8.48 27.82
N ALA A 92 -16.07 -7.95 26.69
CA ALA A 92 -16.71 -8.71 25.63
C ALA A 92 -15.72 -9.43 24.71
N THR A 93 -14.43 -9.09 24.73
CA THR A 93 -13.47 -9.56 23.71
C THR A 93 -12.34 -10.42 24.31
N TYR A 94 -12.00 -11.52 23.64
CA TYR A 94 -10.99 -12.50 24.09
C TYR A 94 -10.01 -12.81 22.97
N ARG A 95 -8.71 -12.89 23.31
CA ARG A 95 -7.67 -13.33 22.38
C ARG A 95 -7.17 -14.71 22.75
N LEU A 96 -7.09 -15.59 21.76
CA LEU A 96 -6.54 -16.94 21.84
C LEU A 96 -5.28 -17.01 21.00
N ASP A 97 -4.11 -17.12 21.63
CA ASP A 97 -2.82 -17.29 20.96
C ASP A 97 -2.44 -18.77 20.85
N PHE A 98 -1.87 -19.19 19.72
CA PHE A 98 -1.41 -20.57 19.51
C PHE A 98 -0.10 -20.65 18.73
N THR A 99 0.58 -21.79 18.88
CA THR A 99 1.83 -22.13 18.17
C THR A 99 1.67 -23.45 17.41
N THR A 100 2.19 -23.52 16.18
CA THR A 100 2.06 -24.69 15.28
C THR A 100 3.42 -25.36 15.03
N GLY A 101 3.47 -26.70 15.12
CA GLY A 101 4.71 -27.46 14.97
C GLY A 101 5.14 -27.81 13.54
N ASN A 102 4.25 -27.75 12.53
CA ASN A 102 4.51 -28.28 11.18
C ASN A 102 4.38 -27.17 10.09
N PRO A 103 5.26 -27.09 9.07
CA PRO A 103 5.29 -25.99 8.10
C PRO A 103 4.39 -26.18 6.87
N THR A 104 3.62 -27.26 6.78
CA THR A 104 2.62 -27.46 5.71
C THR A 104 1.38 -26.61 5.99
N PRO A 105 0.64 -26.14 4.94
CA PRO A 105 -0.55 -25.34 5.16
C PRO A 105 -1.49 -26.08 6.10
N ALA A 106 -1.59 -25.58 7.32
CA ALA A 106 -2.38 -26.20 8.35
C ALA A 106 -3.69 -25.44 8.44
N THR A 107 -4.79 -26.16 8.29
CA THR A 107 -6.05 -25.62 8.76
C THR A 107 -6.20 -25.95 10.24
N ILE A 108 -6.50 -24.94 11.02
CA ILE A 108 -6.83 -25.07 12.43
C ILE A 108 -8.28 -24.64 12.54
N THR A 109 -9.17 -25.58 12.83
CA THR A 109 -10.52 -25.22 13.23
C THR A 109 -10.50 -25.01 14.73
N VAL A 110 -10.80 -23.80 15.16
CA VAL A 110 -10.95 -23.43 16.56
C VAL A 110 -12.43 -23.33 16.85
N ALA A 111 -12.90 -24.08 17.84
CA ALA A 111 -14.22 -23.95 18.40
C ALA A 111 -14.10 -23.49 19.86
N VAL A 112 -14.84 -22.45 20.21
CA VAL A 112 -14.87 -21.88 21.55
C VAL A 112 -16.26 -22.06 22.12
N GLY A 113 -16.35 -22.89 23.16
CA GLY A 113 -17.55 -23.07 23.97
C GLY A 113 -17.46 -22.25 25.25
N ILE A 114 -18.48 -21.42 25.51
CA ILE A 114 -18.62 -20.69 26.77
C ILE A 114 -20.00 -21.00 27.34
N ALA A 115 -20.06 -21.40 28.61
CA ALA A 115 -21.33 -21.68 29.28
C ALA A 115 -22.25 -20.45 29.23
N GLY A 116 -23.49 -20.63 28.76
CA GLY A 116 -24.45 -19.55 28.57
C GLY A 116 -24.37 -18.83 27.21
N TYR A 117 -23.45 -19.22 26.32
CA TYR A 117 -23.34 -18.70 24.96
C TYR A 117 -23.44 -19.81 23.91
N THR A 118 -23.99 -19.49 22.75
CA THR A 118 -23.89 -20.37 21.58
C THR A 118 -22.41 -20.51 21.16
N PRO A 119 -21.89 -21.75 20.99
CA PRO A 119 -20.50 -21.95 20.58
C PRO A 119 -20.19 -21.28 19.24
N ALA A 120 -18.99 -20.69 19.13
CA ALA A 120 -18.48 -20.15 17.88
C ALA A 120 -17.34 -21.02 17.36
N SER A 121 -17.30 -21.24 16.04
CA SER A 121 -16.17 -21.89 15.39
C SER A 121 -15.65 -21.08 14.21
N THR A 122 -14.36 -21.21 13.94
CA THR A 122 -13.70 -20.65 12.76
C THR A 122 -12.62 -21.59 12.26
N THR A 123 -12.44 -21.68 10.95
CA THR A 123 -11.30 -22.35 10.35
C THR A 123 -10.24 -21.31 9.97
N ILE A 124 -9.00 -21.57 10.35
CA ILE A 124 -7.84 -20.71 10.12
C ILE A 124 -6.89 -21.46 9.22
N THR A 125 -6.56 -20.90 8.07
CA THR A 125 -5.56 -21.48 7.17
C THR A 125 -4.24 -20.77 7.39
N ALA A 126 -3.22 -21.51 7.84
CA ALA A 126 -1.86 -20.99 7.89
C ALA A 126 -1.40 -20.65 6.47
N SER A 127 -0.84 -19.45 6.31
CA SER A 127 -0.38 -18.98 5.01
C SER A 127 1.02 -18.40 5.11
N THR A 128 1.77 -18.53 4.02
CA THR A 128 3.10 -17.93 3.90
C THR A 128 2.93 -16.54 3.27
N PRO A 129 3.44 -15.47 3.91
CA PRO A 129 3.41 -14.13 3.32
C PRO A 129 3.97 -14.11 1.91
N GLY A 130 3.37 -13.32 1.01
CA GLY A 130 3.77 -13.24 -0.40
C GLY A 130 3.20 -14.33 -1.30
N THR A 131 2.58 -15.37 -0.75
CA THR A 131 1.80 -16.32 -1.54
C THR A 131 0.47 -15.72 -1.99
N VAL A 132 -0.04 -16.19 -3.14
CA VAL A 132 -1.32 -15.73 -3.69
C VAL A 132 -2.47 -16.03 -2.74
N ASP A 133 -3.35 -15.07 -2.51
CA ASP A 133 -4.57 -15.28 -1.73
C ASP A 133 -5.68 -15.87 -2.61
N PRO A 134 -6.08 -17.13 -2.40
CA PRO A 134 -7.10 -17.79 -3.23
C PRO A 134 -8.50 -17.19 -3.06
N THR A 135 -8.76 -16.48 -1.96
CA THR A 135 -10.09 -15.92 -1.66
C THR A 135 -10.40 -14.64 -2.42
N PHE A 136 -9.39 -14.03 -3.04
CA PHE A 136 -9.57 -12.85 -3.88
C PHE A 136 -10.15 -13.28 -5.23
N ALA A 137 -11.28 -12.71 -5.66
CA ALA A 137 -11.83 -12.94 -6.99
C ALA A 137 -10.88 -12.41 -8.06
N ASN A 138 -10.81 -13.07 -9.22
CA ASN A 138 -9.97 -12.63 -10.33
C ASN A 138 -10.58 -11.39 -11.01
N PRO A 139 -9.94 -10.20 -10.90
CA PRO A 139 -10.49 -8.97 -11.45
C PRO A 139 -10.37 -8.89 -12.97
N ALA A 140 -9.61 -9.80 -13.60
CA ALA A 140 -9.53 -9.98 -15.04
C ALA A 140 -9.32 -8.68 -15.83
N LEU A 141 -8.28 -7.89 -15.51
CA LEU A 141 -7.96 -6.69 -16.28
C LEU A 141 -7.51 -7.10 -17.69
N VAL A 142 -8.06 -6.44 -18.71
CA VAL A 142 -7.63 -6.61 -20.10
C VAL A 142 -6.58 -5.54 -20.42
N SER A 143 -5.30 -5.93 -20.42
CA SER A 143 -4.09 -5.08 -20.36
C SER A 143 -3.66 -4.76 -18.91
N SER A 144 -3.22 -3.53 -18.62
CA SER A 144 -2.43 -3.23 -17.42
C SER A 144 -3.08 -2.23 -16.47
N GLY A 145 -3.07 -2.57 -15.18
CA GLY A 145 -3.25 -1.61 -14.09
C GLY A 145 -1.89 -0.99 -13.74
N ARG A 146 -1.79 0.34 -13.82
CA ARG A 146 -0.54 1.09 -13.57
C ARG A 146 -0.48 1.71 -12.18
N THR A 147 -1.63 1.94 -11.57
CA THR A 147 -1.75 2.63 -10.30
C THR A 147 -2.96 2.09 -9.54
N ILE A 148 -2.86 2.11 -8.22
CA ILE A 148 -3.84 1.53 -7.31
C ILE A 148 -3.93 2.39 -6.05
N ALA A 149 -5.14 2.55 -5.53
CA ALA A 149 -5.40 3.21 -4.26
C ALA A 149 -6.50 2.47 -3.48
N LEU A 150 -6.43 2.55 -2.15
CA LEU A 150 -7.48 2.06 -1.27
C LEU A 150 -8.38 3.21 -0.84
N GLN A 151 -9.68 2.94 -0.81
CA GLN A 151 -10.65 3.78 -0.13
C GLN A 151 -10.74 3.39 1.35
N ALA A 152 -11.22 4.29 2.20
CA ALA A 152 -11.37 4.05 3.64
C ALA A 152 -12.32 2.88 3.96
N ASP A 153 -13.27 2.57 3.08
CA ASP A 153 -14.19 1.44 3.20
C ASP A 153 -13.58 0.10 2.72
N GLY A 154 -12.29 0.09 2.37
CA GLY A 154 -11.58 -1.11 1.91
C GLY A 154 -11.76 -1.43 0.43
N LYS A 155 -12.55 -0.64 -0.33
CA LYS A 155 -12.63 -0.78 -1.78
C LYS A 155 -11.30 -0.38 -2.44
N ILE A 156 -11.04 -1.01 -3.58
CA ILE A 156 -9.79 -0.87 -4.33
C ILE A 156 -10.10 -0.12 -5.63
N VAL A 157 -9.44 1.00 -5.86
CA VAL A 157 -9.50 1.73 -7.14
C VAL A 157 -8.23 1.42 -7.92
N VAL A 158 -8.37 0.91 -9.15
CA VAL A 158 -7.25 0.64 -10.06
C VAL A 158 -7.43 1.43 -11.33
N ALA A 159 -6.36 2.05 -11.82
CA ALA A 159 -6.34 2.72 -13.10
C ALA A 159 -5.08 2.39 -13.91
N GLY A 160 -5.13 2.60 -15.22
CA GLY A 160 -4.03 2.24 -16.11
C GLY A 160 -4.38 2.31 -17.58
N ALA A 161 -3.94 1.30 -18.32
CA ALA A 161 -4.13 1.15 -19.76
C ALA A 161 -5.08 0.00 -20.12
N PHE A 162 -5.90 -0.48 -19.17
CA PHE A 162 -6.88 -1.52 -19.43
C PHE A 162 -8.15 -0.99 -20.10
N THR A 163 -8.85 -1.86 -20.84
CA THR A 163 -10.10 -1.56 -21.56
C THR A 163 -11.31 -2.37 -21.05
N ALA A 164 -11.05 -3.36 -20.20
CA ALA A 164 -12.08 -4.13 -19.52
C ALA A 164 -11.56 -4.63 -18.17
N ALA A 165 -12.49 -4.85 -17.25
CA ALA A 165 -12.25 -5.32 -15.89
C ALA A 165 -13.51 -6.03 -15.37
N GLY A 166 -13.32 -7.16 -14.67
CA GLY A 166 -14.39 -7.94 -14.05
C GLY A 166 -15.48 -8.36 -15.04
N GLY A 167 -15.10 -8.67 -16.29
CA GLY A 167 -16.04 -9.06 -17.35
C GLY A 167 -16.81 -7.90 -18.01
N ALA A 168 -16.56 -6.65 -17.62
CA ALA A 168 -17.22 -5.48 -18.20
C ALA A 168 -16.25 -4.56 -18.92
N THR A 169 -16.72 -3.85 -19.95
CA THR A 169 -15.96 -2.76 -20.58
C THR A 169 -15.74 -1.63 -19.57
N MET A 170 -14.47 -1.29 -19.34
CA MET A 170 -14.05 -0.26 -18.40
C MET A 170 -12.90 0.52 -19.01
N SER A 171 -13.11 1.82 -19.21
CA SER A 171 -12.10 2.69 -19.80
C SER A 171 -11.14 3.20 -18.73
N ARG A 172 -10.02 2.49 -18.57
CA ARG A 172 -8.79 2.94 -17.89
C ARG A 172 -8.88 3.10 -16.37
N ALA A 173 -10.05 3.02 -15.76
CA ALA A 173 -10.23 2.99 -14.30
C ALA A 173 -11.42 2.10 -13.91
N ALA A 174 -11.32 1.44 -12.76
CA ALA A 174 -12.34 0.56 -12.21
C ALA A 174 -12.21 0.51 -10.68
N ARG A 175 -13.33 0.22 -10.00
CA ARG A 175 -13.36 -0.04 -8.57
C ARG A 175 -13.75 -1.49 -8.29
N PHE A 176 -13.16 -2.06 -7.24
CA PHE A 176 -13.41 -3.41 -6.77
C PHE A 176 -13.72 -3.37 -5.27
N HIS A 177 -14.50 -4.33 -4.80
CA HIS A 177 -14.64 -4.62 -3.39
C HIS A 177 -13.32 -5.17 -2.82
N ALA A 178 -13.23 -5.24 -1.50
CA ALA A 178 -12.03 -5.71 -0.82
C ALA A 178 -11.63 -7.15 -1.23
N ASP A 179 -12.60 -7.96 -1.65
CA ASP A 179 -12.41 -9.34 -2.12
C ASP A 179 -12.06 -9.46 -3.61
N GLY A 180 -11.92 -8.34 -4.33
CA GLY A 180 -11.56 -8.34 -5.76
C GLY A 180 -12.73 -8.47 -6.73
N THR A 181 -13.96 -8.63 -6.24
CA THR A 181 -15.15 -8.54 -7.11
C THR A 181 -15.32 -7.11 -7.61
N ARG A 182 -15.69 -6.93 -8.89
CA ARG A 182 -15.93 -5.59 -9.46
C ARG A 182 -17.12 -4.93 -8.74
N ASP A 183 -16.96 -3.67 -8.35
CA ASP A 183 -18.05 -2.85 -7.81
C ASP A 183 -18.89 -2.26 -8.97
N PRO A 184 -20.14 -2.69 -9.18
CA PRO A 184 -21.00 -2.17 -10.24
C PRO A 184 -21.45 -0.73 -9.98
N GLY A 185 -21.40 -0.27 -8.72
CA GLY A 185 -21.72 1.10 -8.34
C GLY A 185 -20.68 2.12 -8.82
N PHE A 186 -19.53 1.67 -9.33
CA PHE A 186 -18.59 2.50 -10.08
C PHE A 186 -18.71 2.19 -11.58
N GLY A 187 -19.45 3.05 -12.29
CA GLY A 187 -19.67 2.96 -13.72
C GLY A 187 -18.39 3.12 -14.55
N ASN A 188 -18.50 2.96 -15.86
CA ASN A 188 -17.37 3.21 -16.77
C ASN A 188 -17.11 4.73 -16.87
N PRO A 189 -15.94 5.23 -16.45
CA PRO A 189 -15.65 6.66 -16.48
C PRO A 189 -15.37 7.22 -17.88
N GLY A 190 -15.17 6.36 -18.89
CA GLY A 190 -14.96 6.81 -20.27
C GLY A 190 -13.70 7.65 -20.47
N ILE A 191 -12.60 7.34 -19.76
CA ILE A 191 -11.32 8.05 -19.89
C ILE A 191 -10.66 7.65 -21.21
N SER A 192 -10.29 8.64 -22.04
CA SER A 192 -9.87 8.39 -23.43
C SER A 192 -8.50 7.75 -23.60
N SER A 193 -7.61 7.84 -22.61
CA SER A 193 -6.23 7.34 -22.69
C SER A 193 -5.69 6.94 -21.31
N ASN A 194 -4.42 6.54 -21.26
CA ASN A 194 -3.78 5.95 -20.08
C ASN A 194 -3.85 6.88 -18.86
N VAL A 195 -4.27 6.31 -17.73
CA VAL A 195 -4.11 6.91 -16.40
C VAL A 195 -2.80 6.42 -15.81
N ASN A 196 -2.00 7.35 -15.28
CA ASN A 196 -0.70 7.04 -14.66
C ASN A 196 -0.78 7.11 -13.13
N SER A 197 -1.71 7.86 -12.56
CA SER A 197 -1.84 8.03 -11.11
C SER A 197 -3.28 8.25 -10.68
N VAL A 198 -3.64 7.69 -9.53
CA VAL A 198 -4.92 7.88 -8.84
C VAL A 198 -4.69 8.36 -7.42
N ALA A 199 -5.57 9.24 -6.94
CA ALA A 199 -5.69 9.57 -5.53
C ALA A 199 -7.17 9.57 -5.13
N VAL A 200 -7.48 8.97 -3.99
CA VAL A 200 -8.85 8.90 -3.46
C VAL A 200 -9.05 10.03 -2.45
N GLN A 201 -10.18 10.70 -2.52
CA GLN A 201 -10.59 11.71 -1.55
C GLN A 201 -11.49 11.08 -0.46
N PRO A 202 -11.57 11.69 0.76
CA PRO A 202 -12.39 11.17 1.85
C PRO A 202 -13.89 11.04 1.52
N ASP A 203 -14.40 11.84 0.58
CA ASP A 203 -15.79 11.79 0.09
C ASP A 203 -16.05 10.67 -0.92
N GLY A 204 -15.05 9.82 -1.19
CA GLY A 204 -15.13 8.71 -2.13
C GLY A 204 -14.90 9.09 -3.59
N LYS A 205 -14.69 10.38 -3.91
CA LYS A 205 -14.27 10.83 -5.24
C LYS A 205 -12.84 10.39 -5.54
N VAL A 206 -12.52 10.31 -6.82
CA VAL A 206 -11.21 9.87 -7.31
C VAL A 206 -10.62 10.93 -8.23
N VAL A 207 -9.42 11.40 -7.91
CA VAL A 207 -8.61 12.25 -8.79
C VAL A 207 -7.74 11.34 -9.67
N VAL A 208 -7.77 11.58 -10.98
CA VAL A 208 -6.98 10.83 -11.98
C VAL A 208 -6.03 11.76 -12.71
N GLY A 209 -4.76 11.33 -12.83
CA GLY A 209 -3.73 11.98 -13.62
C GLY A 209 -3.21 11.06 -14.73
N GLY A 210 -3.06 11.56 -15.94
CA GLY A 210 -2.70 10.71 -17.08
C GLY A 210 -2.35 11.48 -18.35
N GLY A 211 -2.41 10.77 -19.48
CA GLY A 211 -2.22 11.32 -20.83
C GLY A 211 -3.51 11.35 -21.65
N PHE A 212 -4.65 11.53 -20.98
CA PHE A 212 -5.99 11.55 -21.58
C PHE A 212 -6.43 12.97 -21.94
N THR A 213 -7.36 13.06 -22.88
CA THR A 213 -7.92 14.32 -23.38
C THR A 213 -9.39 14.50 -23.05
N SER A 214 -10.07 13.43 -22.64
CA SER A 214 -11.48 13.46 -22.26
C SER A 214 -11.84 12.38 -21.24
N VAL A 215 -12.91 12.66 -20.51
CA VAL A 215 -13.54 11.76 -19.51
C VAL A 215 -15.05 11.86 -19.72
N GLY A 216 -15.74 10.73 -19.86
CA GLY A 216 -17.18 10.70 -20.16
C GLY A 216 -17.56 11.45 -21.44
N GLY A 217 -16.64 11.56 -22.41
CA GLY A 217 -16.83 12.35 -23.65
C GLY A 217 -16.61 13.86 -23.51
N VAL A 218 -16.43 14.38 -22.29
CA VAL A 218 -16.16 15.80 -22.04
C VAL A 218 -14.67 16.09 -22.12
N ASN A 219 -14.26 17.19 -22.76
CA ASN A 219 -12.87 17.61 -22.80
C ASN A 219 -12.34 17.86 -21.38
N ARG A 220 -11.35 17.05 -20.99
CA ARG A 220 -10.73 17.09 -19.68
C ARG A 220 -9.31 16.55 -19.84
N GLY A 221 -8.36 17.47 -19.99
CA GLY A 221 -6.98 17.13 -20.33
C GLY A 221 -6.15 16.80 -19.10
N ASN A 222 -5.55 15.59 -19.10
CA ASN A 222 -4.48 15.11 -18.23
C ASN A 222 -4.74 15.07 -16.70
N LEU A 223 -5.72 15.82 -16.18
CA LEU A 223 -6.15 15.80 -14.78
C LEU A 223 -7.68 15.93 -14.71
N ALA A 224 -8.33 15.04 -13.95
CA ALA A 224 -9.77 15.06 -13.75
C ALA A 224 -10.14 14.55 -12.36
N ARG A 225 -11.34 14.89 -11.90
CA ARG A 225 -11.98 14.26 -10.74
C ARG A 225 -13.22 13.49 -11.19
N ILE A 226 -13.38 12.30 -10.61
CA ILE A 226 -14.45 11.36 -10.88
C ILE A 226 -15.25 11.20 -9.59
N ASN A 227 -16.58 11.20 -9.72
CA ASN A 227 -17.49 10.98 -8.61
C ASN A 227 -17.40 9.55 -8.09
N ALA A 228 -17.96 9.31 -6.90
CA ALA A 228 -18.00 7.98 -6.29
C ALA A 228 -18.76 6.95 -7.13
N ASP A 229 -19.60 7.37 -8.09
CA ASP A 229 -20.35 6.52 -9.01
C ASP A 229 -19.61 6.26 -10.35
N GLY A 230 -18.40 6.79 -10.53
CA GLY A 230 -17.62 6.66 -11.75
C GLY A 230 -17.90 7.71 -12.82
N THR A 231 -18.82 8.64 -12.61
CA THR A 231 -19.09 9.76 -13.54
C THR A 231 -18.08 10.90 -13.38
N LEU A 232 -17.92 11.75 -14.40
CA LEU A 232 -17.07 12.94 -14.29
C LEU A 232 -17.66 13.94 -13.27
N ASP A 233 -16.85 14.43 -12.33
CA ASP A 233 -17.25 15.52 -11.44
C ASP A 233 -17.22 16.86 -12.17
N ALA A 234 -18.40 17.38 -12.56
CA ALA A 234 -18.53 18.66 -13.22
C ALA A 234 -18.19 19.86 -12.30
N GLY A 235 -18.28 19.70 -10.98
CA GLY A 235 -17.92 20.72 -10.00
C GLY A 235 -16.42 20.91 -9.80
N PHE A 236 -15.60 20.02 -10.37
CA PHE A 236 -14.17 20.26 -10.54
C PHE A 236 -13.95 20.93 -11.90
N ALA A 237 -13.57 22.20 -11.92
CA ALA A 237 -13.22 22.96 -13.12
C ALA A 237 -12.12 22.25 -13.93
N ASN A 238 -12.07 22.49 -15.24
CA ASN A 238 -11.07 21.86 -16.10
C ASN A 238 -9.70 22.48 -15.79
N PRO A 239 -8.75 21.72 -15.20
CA PRO A 239 -7.45 22.28 -14.86
C PRO A 239 -6.58 22.53 -16.09
N ALA A 240 -6.97 21.95 -17.25
CA ALA A 240 -6.31 22.10 -18.56
C ALA A 240 -4.79 21.97 -18.47
N VAL A 241 -4.32 20.92 -17.79
CA VAL A 241 -2.88 20.66 -17.61
C VAL A 241 -2.28 20.37 -18.99
N GLY A 242 -1.28 21.14 -19.40
CA GLY A 242 -0.82 21.20 -20.80
C GLY A 242 -0.13 19.95 -21.33
N ASP A 243 0.21 18.98 -20.47
CA ASP A 243 0.87 17.73 -20.84
C ASP A 243 0.58 16.65 -19.79
N ASN A 244 1.09 15.44 -20.03
CA ASN A 244 0.94 14.24 -19.23
C ASN A 244 1.23 14.47 -17.75
N VAL A 245 0.23 14.15 -16.91
CA VAL A 245 0.41 14.01 -15.47
C VAL A 245 0.91 12.60 -15.16
N ARG A 246 1.96 12.53 -14.34
CA ARG A 246 2.60 11.28 -13.89
C ARG A 246 2.23 10.92 -12.46
N ALA A 247 2.04 11.90 -11.59
CA ALA A 247 1.58 11.66 -10.22
C ALA A 247 0.55 12.72 -9.78
N VAL A 248 -0.41 12.28 -8.98
CA VAL A 248 -1.35 13.15 -8.27
C VAL A 248 -1.30 12.87 -6.77
N ALA A 249 -1.49 13.90 -5.96
CA ALA A 249 -1.67 13.77 -4.51
C ALA A 249 -2.80 14.71 -4.06
N VAL A 250 -3.54 14.30 -3.04
CA VAL A 250 -4.61 15.10 -2.43
C VAL A 250 -4.13 15.55 -1.05
N GLN A 251 -4.23 16.85 -0.78
CA GLN A 251 -3.95 17.42 0.54
C GLN A 251 -5.19 17.30 1.44
N THR A 252 -4.99 17.41 2.76
CA THR A 252 -6.07 17.25 3.76
C THR A 252 -7.16 18.32 3.65
N ASP A 253 -6.85 19.48 3.07
CA ASP A 253 -7.78 20.58 2.76
C ASP A 253 -8.55 20.37 1.44
N GLY A 254 -8.35 19.23 0.78
CA GLY A 254 -9.00 18.89 -0.49
C GLY A 254 -8.33 19.49 -1.73
N ARG A 255 -7.23 20.24 -1.58
CA ARG A 255 -6.42 20.70 -2.72
C ARG A 255 -5.71 19.53 -3.38
N VAL A 256 -5.43 19.68 -4.67
CA VAL A 256 -4.82 18.63 -5.51
C VAL A 256 -3.48 19.09 -6.03
N LEU A 257 -2.45 18.27 -5.84
CA LEU A 257 -1.15 18.43 -6.49
C LEU A 257 -1.08 17.52 -7.71
N ALA A 258 -0.52 18.04 -8.81
CA ALA A 258 -0.20 17.26 -10.00
C ALA A 258 1.26 17.48 -10.40
N ALA A 259 1.96 16.39 -10.68
CA ALA A 259 3.34 16.37 -11.14
C ALA A 259 3.46 15.68 -12.51
N GLY A 260 4.28 16.19 -13.43
CA GLY A 260 4.40 15.59 -14.76
C GLY A 260 5.23 16.36 -15.78
N PHE A 261 4.85 16.24 -17.06
CA PHE A 261 5.56 16.83 -18.20
C PHE A 261 5.13 18.28 -18.51
N PHE A 262 4.11 18.81 -17.87
CA PHE A 262 3.54 20.09 -18.25
C PHE A 262 4.41 21.27 -17.80
N THR A 263 4.27 22.38 -18.51
CA THR A 263 4.83 23.69 -18.14
C THR A 263 3.76 24.77 -17.99
N THR A 264 2.51 24.44 -18.31
CA THR A 264 1.35 25.33 -18.25
C THR A 264 0.11 24.58 -17.76
N VAL A 265 -0.83 25.36 -17.22
CA VAL A 265 -2.17 24.92 -16.78
C VAL A 265 -3.23 25.88 -17.34
N ALA A 266 -4.50 25.72 -16.94
CA ALA A 266 -5.62 26.55 -17.36
C ALA A 266 -5.30 28.05 -17.38
N GLY A 267 -5.76 28.74 -18.43
CA GLY A 267 -5.47 30.16 -18.66
C GLY A 267 -4.05 30.45 -19.14
N GLY A 268 -3.25 29.43 -19.47
CA GLY A 268 -1.85 29.61 -19.91
C GLY A 268 -0.88 29.95 -18.78
N VAL A 269 -1.31 29.80 -17.52
CA VAL A 269 -0.48 30.09 -16.34
C VAL A 269 0.72 29.15 -16.33
N SER A 270 1.92 29.70 -16.20
CA SER A 270 3.15 28.92 -16.15
C SER A 270 3.26 28.18 -14.83
N ARG A 271 3.44 26.86 -14.91
CA ARG A 271 3.68 25.95 -13.77
C ARG A 271 4.60 24.85 -14.23
N ARG A 272 5.86 24.87 -13.79
CA ARG A 272 6.86 23.93 -14.30
C ARG A 272 6.80 22.63 -13.52
N ARG A 273 6.19 21.61 -14.14
CA ARG A 273 6.23 20.19 -13.76
C ARG A 273 5.54 19.83 -12.45
N LEU A 274 5.16 20.82 -11.64
CA LEU A 274 4.35 20.67 -10.43
C LEU A 274 3.38 21.87 -10.33
N ALA A 275 2.11 21.58 -10.07
CA ALA A 275 1.06 22.57 -9.84
C ALA A 275 0.14 22.13 -8.71
N ARG A 276 -0.44 23.10 -8.02
CA ARG A 276 -1.54 22.90 -7.08
C ARG A 276 -2.84 23.48 -7.61
N PHE A 277 -3.94 22.78 -7.35
CA PHE A 277 -5.29 23.18 -7.69
C PHE A 277 -6.13 23.22 -6.42
N ASN A 278 -7.07 24.17 -6.37
CA ASN A 278 -8.07 24.23 -5.31
C ASN A 278 -9.00 23.01 -5.37
N SER A 279 -9.80 22.82 -4.32
CA SER A 279 -10.76 21.72 -4.25
C SER A 279 -11.85 21.77 -5.33
N ASP A 280 -12.03 22.91 -5.99
CA ASP A 280 -12.91 23.10 -7.15
C ASP A 280 -12.17 22.93 -8.49
N GLY A 281 -10.89 22.57 -8.51
CA GLY A 281 -10.10 22.36 -9.73
C GLY A 281 -9.52 23.61 -10.38
N THR A 282 -9.79 24.80 -9.84
CA THR A 282 -9.12 26.02 -10.27
C THR A 282 -7.65 26.03 -9.87
N VAL A 283 -6.80 26.72 -10.63
CA VAL A 283 -5.36 26.84 -10.31
C VAL A 283 -5.19 27.61 -9.01
N ASP A 284 -4.41 27.07 -8.07
CA ASP A 284 -4.03 27.82 -6.87
C ASP A 284 -2.95 28.84 -7.22
N GLY A 285 -3.32 30.11 -7.26
CA GLY A 285 -2.42 31.22 -7.55
C GLY A 285 -1.39 31.49 -6.43
N ALA A 286 -1.71 31.13 -5.19
CA ALA A 286 -0.84 31.37 -4.04
C ALA A 286 0.31 30.35 -3.95
N PHE A 287 0.20 29.22 -4.63
CA PHE A 287 1.29 28.26 -4.73
C PHE A 287 2.39 28.80 -5.65
N ALA A 288 3.62 28.93 -5.16
CA ALA A 288 4.76 29.39 -5.94
C ALA A 288 5.10 28.42 -7.08
N ASP A 289 5.71 28.89 -8.18
CA ASP A 289 6.25 27.99 -9.21
C ASP A 289 7.45 27.22 -8.62
N PRO A 290 7.36 25.88 -8.48
CA PRO A 290 8.44 25.07 -7.88
C PRO A 290 9.72 25.06 -8.72
N GLY A 291 9.58 25.43 -9.99
CA GLY A 291 10.70 25.76 -10.86
C GLY A 291 11.60 24.60 -11.26
N LEU A 292 11.02 23.40 -11.35
CA LEU A 292 11.71 22.18 -11.77
C LEU A 292 12.13 22.27 -13.24
N ASP A 293 13.36 21.85 -13.55
CA ASP A 293 13.94 21.94 -14.91
C ASP A 293 13.66 20.72 -15.81
N ALA A 294 13.27 19.59 -15.23
CA ALA A 294 12.90 18.38 -15.96
C ALA A 294 11.71 17.66 -15.32
N LEU A 295 11.38 16.49 -15.86
CA LEU A 295 10.22 15.69 -15.45
C LEU A 295 10.13 15.47 -13.93
N ALA A 296 8.96 15.75 -13.37
CA ALA A 296 8.53 15.26 -12.07
C ALA A 296 7.66 14.00 -12.24
N ARG A 297 8.04 12.89 -11.62
CA ARG A 297 7.35 11.60 -11.72
C ARG A 297 6.52 11.26 -10.50
N ALA A 298 6.95 11.69 -9.32
CA ALA A 298 6.33 11.37 -8.04
C ALA A 298 6.08 12.65 -7.24
N VAL A 299 4.97 12.68 -6.50
CA VAL A 299 4.66 13.72 -5.52
C VAL A 299 4.06 13.07 -4.28
N VAL A 300 4.54 13.45 -3.10
CA VAL A 300 4.04 12.95 -1.80
C VAL A 300 3.88 14.14 -0.85
N VAL A 301 2.76 14.19 -0.15
CA VAL A 301 2.50 15.18 0.90
C VAL A 301 2.92 14.58 2.25
N GLN A 302 3.78 15.28 2.98
CA GLN A 302 4.21 14.89 4.32
C GLN A 302 3.18 15.32 5.38
N PRO A 303 3.17 14.70 6.57
CA PRO A 303 2.23 15.07 7.64
C PRO A 303 2.31 16.53 8.10
N ASP A 304 3.48 17.18 7.96
CA ASP A 304 3.70 18.60 8.26
C ASP A 304 3.25 19.55 7.13
N GLY A 305 2.67 19.01 6.06
CA GLY A 305 2.19 19.77 4.90
C GLY A 305 3.28 20.09 3.87
N LYS A 306 4.54 19.68 4.09
CA LYS A 306 5.59 19.78 3.08
C LYS A 306 5.36 18.79 1.94
N ILE A 307 5.96 19.08 0.78
CA ILE A 307 5.73 18.35 -0.45
C ILE A 307 7.06 17.80 -0.95
N LEU A 308 7.17 16.48 -1.04
CA LEU A 308 8.31 15.79 -1.65
C LEU A 308 8.02 15.50 -3.12
N VAL A 309 9.01 15.72 -3.98
CA VAL A 309 8.92 15.48 -5.41
C VAL A 309 10.11 14.62 -5.86
N GLY A 310 9.81 13.61 -6.66
CA GLY A 310 10.80 12.73 -7.29
C GLY A 310 10.75 12.85 -8.82
N GLY A 311 11.89 12.79 -9.51
CA GLY A 311 11.93 12.76 -10.96
C GLY A 311 13.33 12.76 -11.57
N GLN A 312 13.47 13.42 -12.73
CA GLN A 312 14.70 13.50 -13.54
C GLN A 312 15.36 14.89 -13.49
N PHE A 313 14.82 15.80 -12.67
CA PHE A 313 15.28 17.18 -12.57
C PHE A 313 16.65 17.26 -11.88
N ARG A 314 17.39 18.33 -12.19
CA ARG A 314 18.68 18.67 -11.57
C ARG A 314 18.58 19.91 -10.70
N THR A 315 17.59 20.76 -10.98
CA THR A 315 17.35 21.97 -10.22
C THR A 315 15.88 22.10 -9.84
N ALA A 316 15.66 22.67 -8.65
CA ALA A 316 14.36 22.96 -8.07
C ALA A 316 14.45 24.30 -7.34
N GLY A 317 13.52 25.22 -7.59
CA GLY A 317 13.54 26.56 -6.98
C GLY A 317 14.85 27.33 -7.18
N GLY A 318 15.56 27.08 -8.30
CA GLY A 318 16.88 27.68 -8.58
C GLY A 318 18.07 27.04 -7.83
N ARG A 319 17.85 26.00 -7.02
CA ARG A 319 18.89 25.27 -6.29
C ARG A 319 19.19 23.92 -6.96
N ALA A 320 20.44 23.47 -6.88
CA ALA A 320 20.81 22.12 -7.29
C ALA A 320 20.15 21.09 -6.36
N MET A 321 19.23 20.30 -6.89
CA MET A 321 18.44 19.27 -6.21
C MET A 321 18.22 18.14 -7.21
N THR A 322 19.16 17.20 -7.33
CA THR A 322 19.05 16.15 -8.35
C THR A 322 18.06 15.09 -7.91
N GLY A 323 17.02 14.87 -8.71
CA GLY A 323 16.07 13.77 -8.61
C GLY A 323 15.08 13.83 -7.44
N VAL A 324 15.43 14.42 -6.31
CA VAL A 324 14.54 14.61 -5.14
C VAL A 324 14.63 16.05 -4.63
N ALA A 325 13.48 16.67 -4.41
CA ALA A 325 13.35 17.98 -3.79
C ALA A 325 12.20 17.99 -2.79
N ARG A 326 12.31 18.86 -1.78
CA ARG A 326 11.21 19.16 -0.85
C ARG A 326 10.82 20.62 -0.96
N PHE A 327 9.52 20.86 -0.95
CA PHE A 327 8.92 22.19 -0.97
C PHE A 327 8.09 22.40 0.30
N ASN A 328 7.98 23.65 0.72
CA ASN A 328 7.03 24.06 1.75
C ASN A 328 5.60 23.97 1.20
N SER A 329 4.62 24.10 2.10
CA SER A 329 3.19 24.03 1.73
C SER A 329 2.75 25.15 0.78
N ASP A 330 3.50 26.23 0.66
CA ASP A 330 3.26 27.33 -0.30
C ASP A 330 3.95 27.10 -1.66
N GLY A 331 4.68 26.00 -1.85
CA GLY A 331 5.40 25.69 -3.09
C GLY A 331 6.79 26.29 -3.19
N SER A 332 7.23 27.08 -2.21
CA SER A 332 8.63 27.53 -2.11
C SER A 332 9.55 26.34 -1.79
N ILE A 333 10.80 26.37 -2.26
CA ILE A 333 11.77 25.32 -1.96
C ILE A 333 12.10 25.28 -0.46
N ASP A 334 12.11 24.10 0.16
CA ASP A 334 12.57 23.92 1.54
C ASP A 334 14.09 23.96 1.59
N THR A 335 14.64 25.10 2.03
CA THR A 335 16.09 25.31 2.13
C THR A 335 16.75 24.46 3.22
N GLY A 336 15.98 24.00 4.22
CA GLY A 336 16.43 23.12 5.29
C GLY A 336 16.54 21.64 4.87
N PHE A 337 16.01 21.27 3.71
CA PHE A 337 16.24 19.95 3.13
C PHE A 337 17.59 19.92 2.41
N ALA A 338 18.44 18.96 2.78
CA ALA A 338 19.73 18.71 2.15
C ALA A 338 19.54 18.17 0.74
N ASN A 339 20.47 18.51 -0.16
CA ASN A 339 20.53 17.88 -1.47
C ASN A 339 21.05 16.44 -1.30
N PRO A 340 20.30 15.40 -1.70
CA PRO A 340 20.77 14.01 -1.61
C PRO A 340 21.96 13.70 -2.54
N ALA A 341 22.31 14.65 -3.42
CA ALA A 341 23.42 14.57 -4.37
C ALA A 341 23.36 13.31 -5.24
N LEU A 342 22.17 13.02 -5.77
CA LEU A 342 21.99 11.91 -6.70
C LEU A 342 22.77 12.16 -8.00
N ASN A 343 23.21 11.08 -8.64
CA ASN A 343 23.90 11.13 -9.92
C ASN A 343 23.03 11.75 -11.04
N THR A 344 23.68 12.31 -12.05
CA THR A 344 23.05 13.08 -13.15
C THR A 344 22.14 12.28 -14.09
N GLY A 345 22.06 10.96 -13.91
CA GLY A 345 21.18 10.03 -14.62
C GLY A 345 20.14 9.35 -13.73
N ALA A 346 19.99 9.78 -12.46
CA ALA A 346 18.96 9.26 -11.57
C ALA A 346 17.56 9.55 -12.13
N ASP A 347 16.73 8.51 -12.23
CA ASP A 347 15.31 8.63 -12.56
C ASP A 347 14.48 8.11 -11.38
N VAL A 348 14.02 9.04 -10.53
CA VAL A 348 13.21 8.69 -9.35
C VAL A 348 11.76 8.50 -9.78
N TYR A 349 11.28 7.26 -9.74
CA TYR A 349 9.93 6.91 -10.15
C TYR A 349 8.91 7.05 -9.02
N THR A 350 9.33 6.81 -7.79
CA THR A 350 8.42 6.79 -6.64
C THR A 350 9.13 7.14 -5.33
N LEU A 351 8.33 7.63 -4.38
CA LEU A 351 8.75 8.06 -3.05
C LEU A 351 7.73 7.52 -2.04
N ALA A 352 8.20 7.12 -0.86
CA ALA A 352 7.33 6.81 0.27
C ALA A 352 7.91 7.38 1.56
N VAL A 353 7.05 7.96 2.40
CA VAL A 353 7.45 8.53 3.69
C VAL A 353 7.09 7.51 4.78
N GLN A 354 8.07 7.15 5.59
CA GLN A 354 7.88 6.28 6.75
C GLN A 354 7.33 7.08 7.95
N PRO A 355 6.69 6.42 8.94
CA PRO A 355 6.15 7.11 10.12
C PRO A 355 7.17 7.90 10.93
N ASP A 356 8.45 7.53 10.88
CA ASP A 356 9.57 8.24 11.53
C ASP A 356 10.07 9.45 10.73
N GLY A 357 9.44 9.76 9.59
CA GLY A 357 9.79 10.87 8.70
C GLY A 357 10.89 10.55 7.70
N LYS A 358 11.50 9.36 7.74
CA LYS A 358 12.46 8.93 6.72
C LYS A 358 11.77 8.70 5.37
N ILE A 359 12.53 8.81 4.30
CA ILE A 359 12.01 8.82 2.93
C ILE A 359 12.65 7.68 2.16
N VAL A 360 11.84 6.70 1.74
CA VAL A 360 12.27 5.65 0.82
C VAL A 360 12.15 6.18 -0.61
N VAL A 361 13.22 6.05 -1.37
CA VAL A 361 13.34 6.53 -2.74
C VAL A 361 13.63 5.37 -3.66
N ALA A 362 12.88 5.26 -4.77
CA ALA A 362 13.08 4.19 -5.73
C ALA A 362 12.93 4.62 -7.19
N GLY A 363 13.64 3.92 -8.08
CA GLY A 363 13.58 4.19 -9.51
C GLY A 363 14.58 3.40 -10.34
N LEU A 364 15.29 4.09 -11.23
CA LEU A 364 16.29 3.49 -12.11
C LEU A 364 17.57 4.34 -12.19
N GLY A 365 18.71 3.66 -12.17
CA GLY A 365 20.02 4.27 -12.39
C GLY A 365 20.44 5.23 -11.28
N ILE A 366 19.91 5.04 -10.07
CA ILE A 366 20.14 5.95 -8.95
C ILE A 366 21.38 5.52 -8.16
N ALA A 367 22.22 6.50 -7.86
CA ALA A 367 23.30 6.42 -6.89
C ALA A 367 23.29 7.70 -6.07
N ALA A 368 23.29 7.57 -4.74
CA ALA A 368 23.43 8.68 -3.82
C ALA A 368 24.89 8.88 -3.42
N ALA A 369 25.30 10.11 -3.15
CA ALA A 369 26.64 10.39 -2.65
C ALA A 369 26.89 9.66 -1.32
N GLY A 370 27.99 8.90 -1.25
CA GLY A 370 28.31 8.07 -0.09
C GLY A 370 27.74 6.64 -0.13
N ALA A 371 26.92 6.29 -1.13
CA ALA A 371 26.55 4.91 -1.40
C ALA A 371 27.70 4.16 -2.08
N THR A 372 27.93 2.90 -1.69
CA THR A 372 29.00 2.04 -2.23
C THR A 372 28.60 1.29 -3.50
N THR A 373 27.32 1.35 -3.89
CA THR A 373 26.75 0.70 -5.08
C THR A 373 25.68 1.59 -5.72
N THR A 374 25.44 1.41 -7.03
CA THR A 374 24.20 1.95 -7.65
C THR A 374 23.02 1.21 -7.04
N SER A 375 22.19 1.92 -6.29
CA SER A 375 20.99 1.36 -5.69
C SER A 375 19.76 2.05 -6.24
N ASN A 376 18.92 1.27 -6.90
CA ASN A 376 17.61 1.71 -7.32
C ASN A 376 16.63 1.84 -6.13
N LEU A 377 17.03 1.44 -4.91
CA LEU A 377 16.31 1.62 -3.65
C LEU A 377 17.21 2.18 -2.55
N PHE A 378 16.91 3.37 -2.04
CA PHE A 378 17.64 3.95 -0.91
C PHE A 378 16.73 4.67 0.05
N ARG A 379 17.28 5.08 1.19
CA ARG A 379 16.55 5.84 2.20
C ARG A 379 17.28 7.11 2.57
N LEU A 380 16.51 8.19 2.70
CA LEU A 380 16.95 9.46 3.22
C LEU A 380 16.40 9.65 4.63
N ASN A 381 17.15 10.36 5.46
CA ASN A 381 16.64 10.93 6.69
C ASN A 381 15.62 12.03 6.38
N ALA A 382 14.86 12.44 7.40
CA ALA A 382 13.85 13.49 7.25
C ALA A 382 14.43 14.85 6.81
N ASP A 383 15.73 15.09 7.02
CA ASP A 383 16.44 16.29 6.57
C ASP A 383 17.00 16.18 5.15
N GLY A 384 16.84 15.04 4.46
CA GLY A 384 17.32 14.80 3.10
C GLY A 384 18.74 14.25 2.99
N THR A 385 19.44 14.07 4.11
CA THR A 385 20.72 13.36 4.14
C THR A 385 20.52 11.85 3.91
N LEU A 386 21.54 11.15 3.40
CA LEU A 386 21.48 9.70 3.20
C LEU A 386 21.41 8.97 4.55
N ASP A 387 20.45 8.04 4.71
CA ASP A 387 20.37 7.19 5.90
C ASP A 387 21.31 5.99 5.77
N THR A 388 22.55 6.14 6.22
CA THR A 388 23.59 5.09 6.14
C THR A 388 23.30 3.83 6.96
N SER A 389 22.26 3.84 7.81
CA SER A 389 21.81 2.64 8.54
C SER A 389 20.94 1.71 7.69
N PHE A 390 20.44 2.18 6.55
CA PHE A 390 19.68 1.37 5.61
C PHE A 390 20.62 0.51 4.74
N ALA A 391 20.23 -0.72 4.42
CA ALA A 391 21.10 -1.65 3.68
C ALA A 391 21.30 -1.28 2.20
N HIS A 392 20.46 -0.39 1.65
CA HIS A 392 20.53 0.06 0.25
C HIS A 392 20.61 -1.08 -0.77
N PRO A 393 19.62 -2.00 -0.77
CA PRO A 393 19.67 -3.17 -1.63
C PRO A 393 19.54 -2.74 -3.08
N GLY A 394 20.54 -3.06 -3.90
CA GLY A 394 20.47 -2.86 -5.34
C GLY A 394 19.32 -3.64 -5.98
N SER A 395 18.97 -3.30 -7.21
CA SER A 395 18.13 -4.12 -8.08
C SER A 395 18.72 -4.12 -9.47
N ASN A 396 18.47 -5.18 -10.24
CA ASN A 396 19.01 -5.26 -11.60
C ASN A 396 18.19 -4.46 -12.63
N ARG A 397 16.98 -3.98 -12.29
CA ARG A 397 16.10 -3.21 -13.17
C ARG A 397 15.24 -2.20 -12.38
N THR A 398 14.26 -1.60 -13.05
CA THR A 398 13.46 -0.48 -12.57
C THR A 398 12.57 -0.87 -11.40
N LEU A 399 12.51 0.02 -10.41
CA LEU A 399 11.54 -0.05 -9.32
C LEU A 399 10.44 0.99 -9.60
N TRP A 400 9.22 0.51 -9.83
CA TRP A 400 8.08 1.33 -10.25
C TRP A 400 7.24 1.84 -9.07
N GLY A 401 7.18 1.07 -7.97
CA GLY A 401 6.31 1.36 -6.84
C GLY A 401 6.94 0.97 -5.50
N VAL A 402 6.70 1.79 -4.48
CA VAL A 402 7.11 1.55 -3.09
C VAL A 402 5.92 1.78 -2.18
N THR A 403 5.69 0.84 -1.26
CA THR A 403 4.63 0.94 -0.25
C THR A 403 5.19 0.57 1.11
N VAL A 404 5.06 1.47 2.08
CA VAL A 404 5.45 1.24 3.48
C VAL A 404 4.28 0.56 4.20
N GLN A 405 4.54 -0.58 4.81
CA GLN A 405 3.57 -1.29 5.64
C GLN A 405 3.52 -0.68 7.05
N PRO A 406 2.41 -0.85 7.80
CA PRO A 406 2.28 -0.32 9.17
C PRO A 406 3.36 -0.79 10.16
N ASP A 407 3.95 -1.96 9.93
CA ASP A 407 5.05 -2.53 10.72
C ASP A 407 6.44 -2.03 10.29
N GLY A 408 6.51 -1.07 9.37
CA GLY A 408 7.73 -0.48 8.84
C GLY A 408 8.41 -1.30 7.74
N LYS A 409 7.90 -2.49 7.38
CA LYS A 409 8.38 -3.23 6.20
C LYS A 409 8.08 -2.47 4.92
N ILE A 410 8.87 -2.71 3.88
CA ILE A 410 8.81 -1.96 2.63
C ILE A 410 8.55 -2.93 1.49
N LEU A 411 7.44 -2.74 0.78
CA LEU A 411 7.13 -3.46 -0.46
C LEU A 411 7.65 -2.68 -1.65
N VAL A 412 8.27 -3.37 -2.60
CA VAL A 412 8.80 -2.77 -3.82
C VAL A 412 8.33 -3.56 -5.04
N ALA A 413 7.62 -2.87 -5.92
CA ALA A 413 7.16 -3.35 -7.21
C ALA A 413 8.07 -2.86 -8.34
N GLY A 414 8.30 -3.67 -9.35
CA GLY A 414 9.23 -3.36 -10.42
C GLY A 414 9.16 -4.32 -11.61
N ASP A 415 10.15 -4.22 -12.50
CA ASP A 415 10.42 -5.18 -13.57
C ASP A 415 11.72 -5.98 -13.35
N PHE A 416 12.22 -5.97 -12.11
CA PHE A 416 13.43 -6.65 -11.67
C PHE A 416 13.24 -8.17 -11.56
N THR A 417 14.35 -8.89 -11.69
CA THR A 417 14.41 -10.35 -11.50
C THR A 417 15.26 -10.75 -10.30
N THR A 418 16.10 -9.83 -9.81
CA THR A 418 16.95 -10.03 -8.64
C THR A 418 17.06 -8.74 -7.82
N ILE A 419 17.26 -8.92 -6.52
CA ILE A 419 17.40 -7.85 -5.53
C ILE A 419 18.65 -8.09 -4.67
N GLY A 420 19.25 -7.01 -4.20
CA GLY A 420 20.36 -6.99 -3.27
C GLY A 420 21.70 -7.37 -3.90
N PRO A 421 22.80 -7.21 -3.17
CA PRO A 421 24.15 -7.52 -3.66
C PRO A 421 24.35 -9.02 -3.94
N ALA A 422 23.59 -9.89 -3.27
CA ALA A 422 23.61 -11.34 -3.51
C ALA A 422 22.78 -11.77 -4.73
N ALA A 423 22.19 -10.83 -5.47
CA ALA A 423 21.29 -11.10 -6.59
C ALA A 423 20.19 -12.13 -6.25
N THR A 424 19.59 -12.00 -5.07
CA THR A 424 18.53 -12.88 -4.59
C THR A 424 17.37 -12.88 -5.59
N PRO A 425 16.94 -14.06 -6.11
CA PRO A 425 15.82 -14.14 -7.04
C PRO A 425 14.54 -13.61 -6.40
N ARG A 426 14.01 -12.54 -6.99
CA ARG A 426 12.73 -11.92 -6.66
C ARG A 426 12.16 -11.36 -7.95
N ARG A 427 11.02 -11.87 -8.41
CA ARG A 427 10.45 -11.43 -9.68
C ARG A 427 9.38 -10.38 -9.47
N ASN A 428 9.68 -9.15 -9.86
CA ASN A 428 8.77 -8.01 -9.99
C ASN A 428 8.14 -7.50 -8.67
N LEU A 429 8.18 -8.26 -7.58
CA LEU A 429 7.75 -7.84 -6.25
C LEU A 429 8.69 -8.42 -5.18
N ALA A 430 9.10 -7.57 -4.25
CA ALA A 430 9.92 -7.95 -3.10
C ALA A 430 9.44 -7.20 -1.86
N ARG A 431 9.74 -7.76 -0.69
CA ARG A 431 9.59 -7.10 0.59
C ARG A 431 10.94 -6.97 1.28
N PHE A 432 11.12 -5.88 2.01
CA PHE A 432 12.29 -5.58 2.81
C PHE A 432 11.88 -5.34 4.26
N LEU A 433 12.78 -5.66 5.17
CA LEU A 433 12.67 -5.30 6.58
C LEU A 433 12.88 -3.78 6.74
N PRO A 434 12.53 -3.20 7.91
CA PRO A 434 12.69 -1.77 8.16
C PRO A 434 14.13 -1.25 8.03
N ASP A 435 15.14 -2.12 8.11
CA ASP A 435 16.55 -1.78 7.90
C ASP A 435 16.98 -1.86 6.43
N GLY A 436 16.09 -2.26 5.52
CA GLY A 436 16.36 -2.41 4.09
C GLY A 436 16.97 -3.75 3.68
N SER A 437 17.20 -4.66 4.63
CA SER A 437 17.57 -6.03 4.28
C SER A 437 16.37 -6.76 3.63
N VAL A 438 16.64 -7.71 2.74
CA VAL A 438 15.58 -8.47 2.06
C VAL A 438 14.81 -9.30 3.08
N ASP A 439 13.49 -9.19 3.08
CA ASP A 439 12.62 -10.06 3.87
C ASP A 439 12.56 -11.43 3.18
N LEU A 440 13.25 -12.41 3.76
CA LEU A 440 13.29 -13.79 3.25
C LEU A 440 12.06 -14.61 3.66
N ASP A 441 11.30 -14.14 4.67
CA ASP A 441 10.05 -14.78 5.11
C ASP A 441 8.88 -14.44 4.19
N PHE A 442 9.01 -13.38 3.39
CA PHE A 442 8.12 -13.11 2.28
C PHE A 442 8.50 -14.00 1.08
N ALA A 443 7.61 -14.95 0.76
CA ALA A 443 7.78 -15.81 -0.40
C ALA A 443 7.82 -14.98 -1.68
N ASP A 444 8.64 -15.40 -2.65
CA ASP A 444 8.63 -14.79 -3.98
C ASP A 444 7.27 -15.07 -4.63
N PRO A 445 6.46 -14.03 -4.94
CA PRO A 445 5.14 -14.21 -5.53
C PRO A 445 5.18 -14.75 -6.97
N GLN A 446 6.35 -14.79 -7.62
CA GLN A 446 6.52 -15.30 -8.97
C GLN A 446 5.59 -14.64 -10.00
N LEU A 447 5.43 -13.31 -9.94
CA LEU A 447 4.69 -12.57 -10.97
C LEU A 447 5.38 -12.79 -12.32
N ASN A 448 4.62 -13.22 -13.34
CA ASN A 448 5.19 -13.55 -14.65
C ASN A 448 5.51 -12.33 -15.53
N SER A 449 5.16 -11.12 -15.07
CA SER A 449 5.52 -9.84 -15.70
C SER A 449 5.55 -8.75 -14.62
N LEU A 450 5.92 -7.54 -15.03
CA LEU A 450 6.18 -6.42 -14.13
C LEU A 450 4.95 -6.02 -13.30
N ALA A 451 5.23 -5.58 -12.07
CA ALA A 451 4.29 -4.93 -11.18
C ALA A 451 4.57 -3.42 -11.15
N TYR A 452 3.50 -2.63 -11.13
CA TYR A 452 3.63 -1.18 -11.08
C TYR A 452 3.47 -0.62 -9.66
N ALA A 453 2.49 -1.11 -8.92
CA ALA A 453 2.14 -0.54 -7.63
C ALA A 453 1.47 -1.56 -6.71
N THR A 454 1.54 -1.30 -5.41
CA THR A 454 0.92 -2.10 -4.35
C THR A 454 0.19 -1.24 -3.36
N VAL A 455 -0.83 -1.80 -2.71
CA VAL A 455 -1.49 -1.24 -1.53
C VAL A 455 -1.64 -2.33 -0.47
N VAL A 456 -1.74 -1.92 0.79
CA VAL A 456 -1.91 -2.83 1.93
C VAL A 456 -3.32 -2.62 2.48
N GLN A 457 -4.15 -3.65 2.41
CA GLN A 457 -5.49 -3.63 2.98
C GLN A 457 -5.41 -3.59 4.52
N PRO A 458 -6.47 -3.13 5.22
CA PRO A 458 -6.47 -3.06 6.68
C PRO A 458 -6.13 -4.39 7.36
N ASP A 459 -6.56 -5.51 6.76
CA ASP A 459 -6.27 -6.87 7.22
C ASP A 459 -4.81 -7.33 7.03
N GLY A 460 -3.94 -6.46 6.50
CA GLY A 460 -2.53 -6.72 6.22
C GLY A 460 -2.25 -7.34 4.86
N ARG A 461 -3.28 -7.77 4.11
CA ARG A 461 -3.08 -8.36 2.78
C ARG A 461 -2.62 -7.34 1.78
N ILE A 462 -1.85 -7.80 0.80
CA ILE A 462 -1.17 -6.94 -0.17
C ILE A 462 -1.87 -7.09 -1.52
N VAL A 463 -2.38 -6.00 -2.06
CA VAL A 463 -2.93 -5.98 -3.43
C VAL A 463 -1.88 -5.37 -4.35
N VAL A 464 -1.58 -6.05 -5.45
CA VAL A 464 -0.61 -5.65 -6.45
C VAL A 464 -1.27 -5.50 -7.82
N CYS A 465 -0.99 -4.41 -8.52
CA CYS A 465 -1.40 -4.21 -9.91
C CYS A 465 -0.20 -4.16 -10.87
N GLY A 466 -0.39 -4.63 -12.11
CA GLY A 466 0.70 -4.73 -13.07
C GLY A 466 0.30 -5.17 -14.47
N GLN A 467 1.29 -5.69 -15.21
CA GLN A 467 1.11 -6.32 -16.54
C GLN A 467 1.10 -7.86 -16.48
N PHE A 468 1.25 -8.45 -15.29
CA PHE A 468 1.29 -9.91 -15.13
C PHE A 468 -0.06 -10.54 -15.48
N SER A 469 -0.02 -11.73 -16.06
CA SER A 469 -1.23 -12.56 -16.27
C SER A 469 -1.38 -13.62 -15.19
N SER A 470 -0.30 -14.02 -14.51
CA SER A 470 -0.31 -15.04 -13.46
C SER A 470 0.63 -14.76 -12.30
N VAL A 471 0.36 -15.45 -11.19
CA VAL A 471 1.08 -15.35 -9.89
C VAL A 471 1.31 -16.75 -9.34
N GLY A 472 2.46 -16.99 -8.70
CA GLY A 472 2.76 -18.20 -7.96
C GLY A 472 3.31 -19.36 -8.78
N SER A 473 3.59 -20.47 -8.07
CA SER A 473 4.00 -21.76 -8.63
C SER A 473 3.25 -22.88 -7.88
N PRO A 474 2.29 -23.59 -8.48
CA PRO A 474 1.84 -23.45 -9.88
C PRO A 474 1.19 -22.08 -10.16
N ALA A 475 1.26 -21.64 -11.41
CA ALA A 475 0.79 -20.33 -11.82
C ALA A 475 -0.75 -20.23 -11.75
N VAL A 476 -1.27 -19.23 -11.04
CA VAL A 476 -2.69 -18.90 -10.94
C VAL A 476 -3.00 -17.67 -11.78
N GLY A 477 -3.99 -17.74 -12.66
CA GLY A 477 -4.40 -16.62 -13.50
C GLY A 477 -5.01 -15.47 -12.68
N ARG A 478 -4.45 -14.27 -12.82
CA ARG A 478 -4.86 -13.05 -12.09
C ARG A 478 -5.01 -11.79 -12.95
N ASN A 479 -4.43 -11.78 -14.15
CA ASN A 479 -4.66 -10.74 -15.16
C ASN A 479 -4.61 -9.31 -14.61
N GLY A 480 -3.42 -8.88 -14.20
CA GLY A 480 -3.09 -7.49 -13.87
C GLY A 480 -3.46 -7.02 -12.48
N LEU A 481 -4.19 -7.82 -11.67
CA LEU A 481 -4.53 -7.49 -10.29
C LEU A 481 -4.60 -8.76 -9.42
N ALA A 482 -3.79 -8.82 -8.36
CA ALA A 482 -3.76 -9.95 -7.45
C ALA A 482 -3.70 -9.49 -6.00
N ARG A 483 -4.19 -10.32 -5.09
CA ARG A 483 -3.97 -10.19 -3.65
C ARG A 483 -3.04 -11.28 -3.17
N LEU A 484 -2.13 -10.92 -2.27
CA LEU A 484 -1.16 -11.78 -1.63
C LEU A 484 -1.39 -11.77 -0.11
N GLN A 485 -0.99 -12.84 0.54
CA GLN A 485 -0.96 -12.93 1.99
C GLN A 485 0.07 -11.93 2.55
N GLY A 486 -0.33 -11.25 3.63
CA GLY A 486 0.40 -10.15 4.28
C GLY A 486 1.56 -10.58 5.16
#